data_AF-A0A2M7CJK5-F1
#
_entry.id   AF-A0A2M7CJK5-F1
#
_cell.length_a   1.000
_cell.length_b   1.000
_cell.length_c   1.000
_cell.angle_alpha   90.00
_cell.angle_beta   90.00
_cell.angle_gamma   90.00
#
_symmetry.space_group_name_H-M   'P 1'
#
loop_
_entity.id
_entity.type
_entity.pdbx_description
1 polymer ?
#
loop_
_entity_poly.entity_id
_entity_poly.type
_entity_poly.pdbx_seq_one_letter_code
_entity_poly.pdbx_strand_id
1 'polypeptide(L)'
;MRGTQVNGGTDNITIYLDEARLIVSDTLPTPTPFPPQPTPTLPARAATAIPGASDPHVDYTATSDDCAGCHRSHTSTGIVLRSTWPEEQVCFTCHTSGGTGTNIQPAFTLYTNTATRFFKHDIAATNGIHRVGQNSGALFGGVNRHIECEDCHEPHESTRDAVANTTFPPMIQPEMFYTSGVNPTWTGPGAPSGFVWMDQALREFQVCFKCHSTFTTLPTYQPDGWNGAAYVVNGLRKLTSANASQVLDSRDFAQEFNPNHASFHPVIAQGRNQSIPTGSWAIGSGMSQASLIYCSSCHNNPNSGTQGSGPHGSPRLHVLKGSANYSTVFVDGQQPSSLEVCFQCHDYATYANNGPAANTNFRAGNQNLHDTHIRSFGGTCYTCHDTHGSEQLHLINFDTATVTINAGYASQSAWVWNGTTGTCYIACHGQTHGTGKSYTP
;
A
#
# COMPACT_ATOMS: atom_id res chain seq x y z
N MET A 1 3.84 1.58 -52.86
CA MET A 1 3.10 1.53 -54.14
C MET A 1 2.33 2.84 -54.30
N ARG A 2 2.39 3.39 -55.53
CA ARG A 2 1.66 4.54 -56.13
C ARG A 2 0.68 5.32 -55.24
N GLY A 3 0.98 6.60 -54.99
CA GLY A 3 0.08 7.58 -54.37
C GLY A 3 -0.98 8.12 -55.34
N THR A 4 -2.17 8.39 -54.82
CA THR A 4 -3.29 9.01 -55.52
C THR A 4 -3.45 10.45 -55.06
N GLN A 5 -3.55 11.39 -56.01
CA GLN A 5 -3.76 12.82 -55.79
C GLN A 5 -5.25 13.10 -55.55
N VAL A 6 -5.59 13.85 -54.50
CA VAL A 6 -6.93 14.39 -54.28
C VAL A 6 -6.88 15.89 -54.54
N ASN A 7 -7.56 16.36 -55.59
CA ASN A 7 -7.66 17.78 -55.93
C ASN A 7 -8.94 18.38 -55.35
N GLY A 8 -8.81 19.52 -54.66
CA GLY A 8 -9.93 20.36 -54.28
C GLY A 8 -9.49 21.78 -53.88
N GLY A 9 -9.76 22.76 -54.75
CA GLY A 9 -10.12 24.14 -54.39
C GLY A 9 -9.06 25.10 -53.82
N THR A 10 -8.60 26.00 -54.70
CA THR A 10 -8.06 27.39 -54.52
C THR A 10 -7.01 27.76 -53.46
N ASP A 11 -6.69 26.92 -52.48
CA ASP A 11 -5.54 27.15 -51.60
C ASP A 11 -4.55 25.99 -51.75
N ASN A 12 -3.44 26.24 -52.47
CA ASN A 12 -2.35 25.27 -52.61
C ASN A 12 -1.60 25.15 -51.27
N ILE A 13 -2.14 24.36 -50.35
CA ILE A 13 -1.42 23.91 -49.15
C ILE A 13 -0.75 22.57 -49.49
N THR A 14 0.56 22.62 -49.73
CA THR A 14 1.38 21.40 -49.75
C THR A 14 1.69 20.99 -48.31
N ILE A 15 1.01 19.97 -47.80
CA ILE A 15 1.33 19.38 -46.49
C ILE A 15 2.45 18.37 -46.69
N TYR A 16 3.63 18.67 -46.17
CA TYR A 16 4.70 17.69 -45.99
C TYR A 16 4.45 16.96 -44.67
N LEU A 17 3.99 15.71 -44.74
CA LEU A 17 3.97 14.82 -43.58
C LEU A 17 5.33 14.13 -43.49
N ASP A 18 6.30 14.79 -42.88
CA ASP A 18 7.45 14.08 -42.30
C ASP A 18 6.95 13.42 -41.02
N GLU A 19 7.06 12.09 -40.96
CA GLU A 19 6.66 11.24 -39.83
C GLU A 19 5.43 11.74 -39.06
N ALA A 20 4.26 11.62 -39.68
CA ALA A 20 3.02 11.63 -38.91
C ALA A 20 3.05 10.45 -37.94
N ARG A 21 3.61 10.65 -36.75
CA ARG A 21 3.36 9.81 -35.58
C ARG A 21 1.88 9.99 -35.27
N LEU A 22 1.06 9.17 -35.91
CA LEU A 22 -0.27 8.86 -35.44
C LEU A 22 -0.09 8.18 -34.09
N ILE A 23 0.00 8.98 -33.03
CA ILE A 23 -0.21 8.48 -31.67
C ILE A 23 -1.70 8.15 -31.64
N VAL A 24 -2.04 6.91 -31.97
CA VAL A 24 -3.26 6.31 -31.45
C VAL A 24 -3.00 6.20 -29.95
N SER A 25 -3.25 7.30 -29.26
CA SER A 25 -3.62 7.28 -27.86
C SER A 25 -4.92 6.49 -27.87
N ASP A 26 -4.81 5.17 -27.83
CA ASP A 26 -5.91 4.37 -27.33
C ASP A 26 -6.14 4.95 -25.95
N THR A 27 -7.22 5.74 -25.83
CA THR A 27 -7.73 6.10 -24.53
C THR A 27 -7.89 4.76 -23.83
N LEU A 28 -6.97 4.44 -22.90
CA LEU A 28 -7.11 3.30 -22.02
C LEU A 28 -8.59 3.29 -21.65
N PRO A 29 -9.35 2.21 -21.94
CA PRO A 29 -10.80 2.23 -21.80
C PRO A 29 -11.08 2.83 -20.44
N THR A 30 -11.78 3.97 -20.43
CA THR A 30 -12.00 4.75 -19.22
C THR A 30 -12.38 3.74 -18.14
N PRO A 31 -11.59 3.61 -17.06
CA PRO A 31 -11.84 2.58 -16.07
C PRO A 31 -13.31 2.70 -15.72
N THR A 32 -14.07 1.62 -15.95
CA THR A 32 -15.49 1.62 -15.60
C THR A 32 -15.58 2.11 -14.16
N PRO A 33 -16.36 3.18 -13.89
CA PRO A 33 -16.44 3.74 -12.56
C PRO A 33 -16.69 2.61 -11.58
N PHE A 34 -15.80 2.47 -10.60
CA PHE A 34 -15.94 1.42 -9.62
C PHE A 34 -17.30 1.62 -8.92
N PRO A 35 -18.21 0.62 -8.95
CA PRO A 35 -19.47 0.75 -8.23
C PRO A 35 -19.14 0.99 -6.75
N PRO A 36 -19.81 1.91 -6.05
CA PRO A 36 -19.50 2.19 -4.65
C PRO A 36 -19.41 0.88 -3.87
N GLN A 37 -18.33 0.68 -3.11
CA GLN A 37 -18.21 -0.54 -2.32
C GLN A 37 -19.45 -0.66 -1.46
N PRO A 38 -20.12 -1.83 -1.43
CA PRO A 38 -21.29 -2.00 -0.59
C PRO A 38 -20.90 -1.60 0.82
N THR A 39 -21.66 -0.70 1.43
CA THR A 39 -21.50 -0.33 2.84
C THR A 39 -21.68 -1.61 3.64
N PRO A 40 -20.61 -2.19 4.21
CA PRO A 40 -20.77 -3.38 5.00
C PRO A 40 -21.63 -3.01 6.21
N THR A 41 -22.71 -3.75 6.44
CA THR A 41 -23.32 -3.74 7.77
C THR A 41 -22.45 -4.64 8.61
N LEU A 42 -21.71 -4.07 9.58
CA LEU A 42 -21.03 -4.91 10.56
C LEU A 42 -22.12 -5.77 11.23
N PRO A 43 -21.99 -7.11 11.25
CA PRO A 43 -22.95 -7.96 11.93
C PRO A 43 -23.08 -7.50 13.39
N ALA A 44 -24.31 -7.58 13.90
CA ALA A 44 -24.57 -7.35 15.30
C ALA A 44 -23.67 -8.29 16.13
N ARG A 45 -23.04 -7.72 17.16
CA ARG A 45 -22.11 -8.41 18.06
C ARG A 45 -22.70 -9.76 18.50
N ALA A 46 -21.84 -10.77 18.61
CA ALA A 46 -22.12 -11.86 19.54
C ALA A 46 -22.16 -11.22 20.95
N ALA A 47 -23.14 -11.60 21.78
CA ALA A 47 -23.23 -11.09 23.15
C ALA A 47 -21.85 -11.26 23.83
N THR A 48 -21.26 -10.14 24.27
CA THR A 48 -19.95 -10.15 24.91
C THR A 48 -19.97 -11.11 26.11
N ALA A 49 -18.87 -11.84 26.29
CA ALA A 49 -18.62 -12.50 27.57
C ALA A 49 -18.68 -11.44 28.69
N ILE A 50 -19.11 -11.84 29.89
CA ILE A 50 -19.12 -10.95 31.06
C ILE A 50 -17.70 -10.38 31.22
N PRO A 51 -17.53 -9.04 31.33
CA PRO A 51 -16.23 -8.45 31.53
C PRO A 51 -15.52 -9.11 32.73
N GLY A 52 -14.26 -9.46 32.54
CA GLY A 52 -13.45 -10.09 33.58
C GLY A 52 -12.05 -9.53 33.55
N ALA A 53 -11.31 -9.67 34.66
CA ALA A 53 -9.93 -9.18 34.78
C ALA A 53 -8.95 -9.72 33.71
N SER A 54 -9.35 -10.76 32.97
CA SER A 54 -8.59 -11.37 31.87
C SER A 54 -8.98 -10.88 30.46
N ASP A 55 -10.10 -10.18 30.28
CA ASP A 55 -10.54 -9.62 29.00
C ASP A 55 -11.26 -8.28 29.20
N PRO A 56 -10.50 -7.18 29.36
CA PRO A 56 -11.07 -5.87 29.63
C PRO A 56 -11.64 -5.20 28.38
N HIS A 57 -11.29 -5.63 27.16
CA HIS A 57 -11.75 -4.94 25.95
C HIS A 57 -13.12 -5.49 25.51
N VAL A 58 -14.15 -5.02 26.19
CA VAL A 58 -15.54 -5.45 26.01
C VAL A 58 -16.48 -4.28 26.21
N ASP A 59 -17.71 -4.42 25.71
CA ASP A 59 -18.73 -3.39 25.94
C ASP A 59 -19.03 -3.25 27.42
N TYR A 60 -18.69 -2.09 27.95
CA TYR A 60 -18.99 -1.75 29.32
C TYR A 60 -20.43 -1.29 29.45
N THR A 61 -21.13 -1.79 30.48
CA THR A 61 -22.34 -1.11 30.96
C THR A 61 -21.92 0.02 31.89
N ALA A 62 -22.72 1.09 31.96
CA ALA A 62 -22.41 2.27 32.78
C ALA A 62 -22.30 2.00 34.30
N THR A 63 -22.52 0.76 34.76
CA THR A 63 -22.53 0.36 36.17
C THR A 63 -21.54 -0.75 36.52
N SER A 64 -20.62 -1.14 35.62
CA SER A 64 -19.65 -2.19 35.95
C SER A 64 -18.41 -1.65 36.68
N ASP A 65 -17.89 -2.42 37.63
CA ASP A 65 -16.63 -2.11 38.33
C ASP A 65 -15.41 -2.29 37.40
N ASP A 66 -15.60 -2.92 36.24
CA ASP A 66 -14.53 -3.24 35.28
C ASP A 66 -13.92 -2.00 34.63
N CYS A 67 -14.65 -0.88 34.61
CA CYS A 67 -14.12 0.44 34.24
C CYS A 67 -12.87 0.78 35.07
N ALA A 68 -12.76 0.29 36.31
CA ALA A 68 -11.64 0.55 37.20
C ALA A 68 -10.32 -0.14 36.77
N GLY A 69 -10.35 -1.02 35.76
CA GLY A 69 -9.17 -1.58 35.13
C GLY A 69 -8.37 -0.54 34.36
N CYS A 70 -9.06 0.38 33.67
CA CYS A 70 -8.44 1.44 32.86
C CYS A 70 -8.61 2.82 33.48
N HIS A 71 -9.69 3.05 34.24
CA HIS A 71 -10.04 4.33 34.83
C HIS A 71 -9.89 4.37 36.36
N ARG A 72 -9.76 5.58 36.92
CA ARG A 72 -9.76 5.83 38.37
C ARG A 72 -10.64 7.05 38.68
N SER A 73 -11.75 6.82 39.36
CA SER A 73 -12.61 7.91 39.83
C SER A 73 -11.92 8.70 40.97
N HIS A 74 -11.95 10.03 40.90
CA HIS A 74 -11.39 10.99 41.87
C HIS A 74 -9.86 11.01 42.05
N THR A 75 -9.15 9.94 41.70
CA THR A 75 -7.69 9.82 41.84
C THR A 75 -6.98 9.58 40.51
N SER A 76 -7.65 9.81 39.38
CA SER A 76 -7.02 9.69 38.06
C SER A 76 -5.81 10.59 37.96
N THR A 77 -4.77 10.07 37.32
CA THR A 77 -3.55 10.83 37.03
C THR A 77 -3.48 11.23 35.56
N GLY A 78 -4.31 10.62 34.70
CA GLY A 78 -4.44 10.95 33.28
C GLY A 78 -5.73 11.67 32.90
N ILE A 79 -5.75 12.14 31.64
CA ILE A 79 -6.96 12.70 31.01
C ILE A 79 -8.03 11.61 30.88
N VAL A 80 -9.31 12.02 30.79
CA VAL A 80 -10.45 11.09 30.62
C VAL A 80 -10.49 10.01 31.72
N LEU A 81 -10.11 10.40 32.94
CA LEU A 81 -10.10 9.54 34.13
C LEU A 81 -9.18 8.31 34.04
N ARG A 82 -8.19 8.27 33.13
CA ARG A 82 -7.25 7.14 33.05
C ARG A 82 -6.49 6.91 34.37
N SER A 83 -6.34 5.65 34.73
CA SER A 83 -5.71 5.21 35.98
C SER A 83 -4.25 5.63 36.07
N THR A 84 -3.56 5.61 34.94
CA THR A 84 -2.19 6.13 34.76
C THR A 84 -2.13 7.05 33.54
N TRP A 85 -1.04 7.81 33.47
CA TRP A 85 -0.72 8.64 32.31
C TRP A 85 0.75 8.46 31.99
N PRO A 86 1.10 8.37 30.70
CA PRO A 86 0.24 8.46 29.50
C PRO A 86 -0.42 7.13 29.10
N GLU A 87 -1.19 7.14 28.00
CA GLU A 87 -2.01 6.02 27.54
C GLU A 87 -1.29 4.67 27.52
N GLU A 88 -0.06 4.67 27.02
CA GLU A 88 0.78 3.48 26.90
C GLU A 88 1.02 2.83 28.26
N GLN A 89 1.08 3.59 29.36
CA GLN A 89 1.21 3.02 30.70
C GLN A 89 -0.03 2.24 31.13
N VAL A 90 -1.22 2.63 30.66
CA VAL A 90 -2.45 1.87 30.89
C VAL A 90 -2.38 0.58 30.07
N CYS A 91 -2.16 0.69 28.75
CA CYS A 91 -2.13 -0.46 27.84
C CYS A 91 -1.06 -1.49 28.23
N PHE A 92 0.16 -1.03 28.57
CA PHE A 92 1.26 -1.90 28.99
C PHE A 92 1.12 -2.49 30.39
N THR A 93 0.07 -2.16 31.14
CA THR A 93 -0.25 -2.94 32.36
C THR A 93 -0.62 -4.37 32.00
N CYS A 94 -1.29 -4.57 30.85
CA CYS A 94 -1.70 -5.89 30.36
C CYS A 94 -0.88 -6.39 29.17
N HIS A 95 -0.40 -5.49 28.30
CA HIS A 95 0.25 -5.85 27.04
C HIS A 95 1.79 -5.97 27.13
N THR A 96 2.26 -6.64 28.19
CA THR A 96 3.69 -6.87 28.48
C THR A 96 3.96 -8.34 28.77
N SER A 97 5.23 -8.71 28.98
CA SER A 97 5.62 -10.11 29.23
C SER A 97 5.04 -10.72 30.52
N GLY A 98 4.56 -9.90 31.45
CA GLY A 98 3.94 -10.34 32.71
C GLY A 98 2.45 -9.97 32.83
N GLY A 99 1.89 -9.33 31.81
CA GLY A 99 0.48 -8.95 31.78
C GLY A 99 -0.42 -10.07 31.25
N THR A 100 -1.73 -9.86 31.33
CA THR A 100 -2.75 -10.82 30.90
C THR A 100 -2.99 -10.82 29.38
N GLY A 101 -2.57 -9.76 28.68
CA GLY A 101 -2.76 -9.57 27.24
C GLY A 101 -1.58 -10.09 26.41
N THR A 102 -1.73 -10.04 25.08
CA THR A 102 -0.62 -10.33 24.16
C THR A 102 0.53 -9.35 24.40
N ASN A 103 1.74 -9.88 24.61
CA ASN A 103 2.94 -9.06 24.77
C ASN A 103 3.33 -8.41 23.42
N ILE A 104 3.03 -7.12 23.29
CA ILE A 104 3.33 -6.30 22.09
C ILE A 104 4.46 -5.29 22.33
N GLN A 105 4.88 -5.11 23.57
CA GLN A 105 5.95 -4.17 23.93
C GLN A 105 7.27 -4.38 23.15
N PRO A 106 7.70 -5.62 22.82
CA PRO A 106 8.88 -5.84 21.99
C PRO A 106 8.78 -5.21 20.60
N ALA A 107 7.58 -5.13 20.00
CA ALA A 107 7.40 -4.53 18.67
C ALA A 107 7.78 -3.04 18.65
N PHE A 108 7.62 -2.35 19.77
CA PHE A 108 7.93 -0.92 19.92
C PHE A 108 9.34 -0.66 20.46
N THR A 109 9.96 -1.63 21.13
CA THR A 109 11.26 -1.45 21.81
C THR A 109 12.44 -2.08 21.07
N LEU A 110 12.22 -3.12 20.25
CA LEU A 110 13.30 -3.80 19.51
C LEU A 110 13.81 -3.01 18.29
N TYR A 111 13.02 -2.05 17.83
CA TYR A 111 13.30 -1.31 16.60
C TYR A 111 13.40 0.19 16.88
N THR A 112 14.29 0.86 16.15
CA THR A 112 14.58 2.29 16.34
C THR A 112 14.48 2.99 15.00
N ASN A 113 13.59 3.97 14.93
CA ASN A 113 13.53 4.89 13.79
C ASN A 113 14.78 5.77 13.76
N THR A 114 15.24 6.12 12.56
CA THR A 114 16.23 7.18 12.34
C THR A 114 15.53 8.39 11.69
N ALA A 115 16.28 9.48 11.48
CA ALA A 115 15.77 10.66 10.79
C ALA A 115 15.21 10.35 9.38
N THR A 116 15.70 9.27 8.77
CA THR A 116 15.53 8.94 7.36
C THR A 116 15.09 7.50 7.15
N ARG A 117 14.80 6.74 8.21
CA ARG A 117 14.40 5.32 8.12
C ARG A 117 13.40 4.98 9.22
N PHE A 118 12.22 4.51 8.82
CA PHE A 118 11.15 4.16 9.73
C PHE A 118 10.96 2.64 9.77
N PHE A 119 11.00 2.12 10.98
CA PHE A 119 10.91 0.71 11.35
C PHE A 119 9.73 0.43 12.27
N LYS A 120 9.15 1.46 12.90
CA LYS A 120 7.99 1.33 13.80
C LYS A 120 7.08 2.55 13.77
N HIS A 121 5.84 2.35 14.18
CA HIS A 121 4.99 3.42 14.70
C HIS A 121 5.50 3.79 16.10
N ASP A 122 6.03 5.00 16.27
CA ASP A 122 6.82 5.36 17.46
C ASP A 122 5.99 6.04 18.54
N ILE A 123 5.19 5.25 19.26
CA ILE A 123 4.33 5.72 20.36
C ILE A 123 5.14 6.42 21.48
N ALA A 124 6.40 6.03 21.68
CA ALA A 124 7.26 6.65 22.69
C ALA A 124 7.67 8.08 22.31
N ALA A 125 7.73 8.39 21.01
CA ALA A 125 8.11 9.71 20.51
C ALA A 125 6.95 10.72 20.54
N THR A 126 5.71 10.22 20.57
CA THR A 126 4.51 11.05 20.42
C THR A 126 3.58 10.96 21.63
N ASN A 127 4.17 10.65 22.77
CA ASN A 127 3.49 10.23 23.97
C ASN A 127 2.60 11.34 24.60
N GLY A 128 1.33 11.03 24.86
CA GLY A 128 0.38 11.90 25.55
C GLY A 128 -0.11 13.09 24.72
N ILE A 129 -0.06 12.98 23.40
CA ILE A 129 -0.60 13.91 22.40
C ILE A 129 -2.03 13.56 22.01
N HIS A 130 -2.43 12.27 22.01
CA HIS A 130 -3.80 11.86 21.61
C HIS A 130 -4.87 12.56 22.46
N ARG A 131 -5.95 12.99 21.81
CA ARG A 131 -7.08 13.65 22.47
C ARG A 131 -8.39 13.11 21.90
N VAL A 132 -9.35 12.87 22.79
CA VAL A 132 -10.72 12.53 22.39
C VAL A 132 -11.30 13.64 21.49
N GLY A 133 -11.95 13.22 20.40
CA GLY A 133 -12.61 14.13 19.46
C GLY A 133 -11.73 14.66 18.33
N GLN A 134 -10.55 14.08 18.09
CA GLN A 134 -9.75 14.38 16.91
C GLN A 134 -10.45 13.87 15.64
N ASN A 135 -11.18 14.75 14.94
CA ASN A 135 -12.04 14.39 13.81
C ASN A 135 -11.78 15.19 12.51
N SER A 136 -10.65 15.89 12.43
CA SER A 136 -10.26 16.66 11.25
C SER A 136 -8.78 16.50 10.95
N GLY A 137 -8.40 16.57 9.67
CA GLY A 137 -7.02 16.38 9.22
C GLY A 137 -5.99 17.25 9.93
N ALA A 138 -6.35 18.50 10.28
CA ALA A 138 -5.46 19.42 11.00
C ALA A 138 -5.02 18.90 12.39
N LEU A 139 -5.77 17.96 12.96
CA LEU A 139 -5.47 17.34 14.26
C LEU A 139 -4.54 16.11 14.16
N PHE A 140 -4.22 15.67 12.94
CA PHE A 140 -3.30 14.55 12.67
C PHE A 140 -2.01 14.98 11.95
N GLY A 141 -1.82 16.29 11.73
CA GLY A 141 -0.76 16.85 10.88
C GLY A 141 0.14 17.84 11.61
N GLY A 142 1.30 18.14 11.01
CA GLY A 142 2.24 19.13 11.55
C GLY A 142 2.70 18.80 12.98
N VAL A 143 2.53 19.74 13.91
CA VAL A 143 2.86 19.56 15.33
C VAL A 143 1.95 18.55 16.04
N ASN A 144 0.77 18.27 15.48
CA ASN A 144 -0.16 17.27 15.97
C ASN A 144 0.05 15.91 15.29
N ARG A 145 1.15 15.68 14.56
CA ARG A 145 1.39 14.37 13.96
C ARG A 145 1.89 13.40 15.02
N HIS A 146 1.07 12.39 15.32
CA HIS A 146 1.36 11.38 16.32
C HIS A 146 0.83 10.01 15.92
N ILE A 147 1.27 9.01 16.66
CA ILE A 147 0.62 7.71 16.72
C ILE A 147 0.64 7.25 18.18
N GLU A 148 -0.52 6.95 18.74
CA GLU A 148 -0.75 6.34 20.05
C GLU A 148 -1.63 5.08 19.90
N CYS A 149 -1.95 4.40 21.00
CA CYS A 149 -2.74 3.17 20.92
C CYS A 149 -4.16 3.48 20.42
N GLU A 150 -4.80 4.51 20.96
CA GLU A 150 -6.18 4.93 20.69
C GLU A 150 -6.35 5.63 19.32
N ASP A 151 -5.26 5.93 18.63
CA ASP A 151 -5.31 6.40 17.24
C ASP A 151 -5.73 5.29 16.26
N CYS A 152 -5.50 4.02 16.63
CA CYS A 152 -5.83 2.84 15.81
C CYS A 152 -6.76 1.85 16.52
N HIS A 153 -6.77 1.86 17.86
CA HIS A 153 -7.59 0.99 18.68
C HIS A 153 -8.69 1.79 19.37
N GLU A 154 -9.80 1.14 19.68
CA GLU A 154 -10.77 1.68 20.63
C GLU A 154 -10.79 0.70 21.82
N PRO A 155 -10.46 1.11 23.05
CA PRO A 155 -10.26 0.20 24.19
C PRO A 155 -11.55 -0.34 24.82
N HIS A 156 -12.69 0.32 24.64
CA HIS A 156 -14.01 -0.17 25.05
C HIS A 156 -14.59 -1.21 24.08
N GLU A 157 -14.14 -1.23 22.83
CA GLU A 157 -14.82 -1.99 21.77
C GLU A 157 -13.91 -2.95 21.01
N SER A 158 -12.58 -2.77 21.05
CA SER A 158 -11.62 -3.74 20.51
C SER A 158 -11.85 -5.08 21.18
N THR A 159 -11.88 -6.19 20.44
CA THR A 159 -12.05 -7.51 21.07
C THR A 159 -11.18 -8.54 20.37
N ARG A 160 -10.91 -9.65 21.07
CA ARG A 160 -10.26 -10.83 20.47
C ARG A 160 -11.26 -11.80 19.85
N ASP A 161 -12.54 -11.66 20.18
CA ASP A 161 -13.60 -12.51 19.66
C ASP A 161 -13.99 -12.01 18.28
N ALA A 162 -13.34 -12.59 17.27
CA ALA A 162 -13.78 -12.51 15.90
C ALA A 162 -15.26 -12.88 15.84
N VAL A 163 -16.13 -11.90 15.54
CA VAL A 163 -17.44 -12.25 15.00
C VAL A 163 -17.11 -13.03 13.73
N ALA A 164 -17.41 -14.34 13.72
CA ALA A 164 -16.90 -15.34 12.76
C ALA A 164 -17.25 -15.06 11.27
N ASN A 165 -17.84 -13.91 10.97
CA ASN A 165 -18.26 -13.45 9.67
C ASN A 165 -17.77 -12.02 9.31
N THR A 166 -16.76 -11.47 10.00
CA THR A 166 -16.20 -10.12 9.69
C THR A 166 -14.70 -10.09 9.43
N THR A 167 -13.97 -11.16 9.72
CA THR A 167 -12.51 -11.20 9.61
C THR A 167 -12.05 -11.63 8.22
N PHE A 168 -12.31 -10.80 7.21
CA PHE A 168 -11.78 -10.99 5.86
C PHE A 168 -11.44 -9.64 5.23
N PRO A 169 -10.34 -9.55 4.46
CA PRO A 169 -9.98 -8.28 3.85
C PRO A 169 -11.08 -7.71 2.94
N PRO A 170 -11.24 -6.38 2.91
CA PRO A 170 -10.50 -5.36 3.66
C PRO A 170 -11.23 -4.89 4.92
N MET A 171 -12.13 -5.72 5.48
CA MET A 171 -12.91 -5.36 6.66
C MET A 171 -12.02 -5.03 7.85
N ILE A 172 -12.46 -4.07 8.68
CA ILE A 172 -11.69 -3.70 9.87
C ILE A 172 -11.42 -4.93 10.75
N GLN A 173 -10.21 -5.00 11.31
CA GLN A 173 -9.81 -6.09 12.19
C GLN A 173 -10.48 -5.93 13.58
N PRO A 174 -10.82 -7.02 14.29
CA PRO A 174 -11.46 -6.96 15.61
C PRO A 174 -10.73 -6.10 16.63
N GLU A 175 -9.40 -6.11 16.59
CA GLU A 175 -8.56 -5.31 17.47
C GLU A 175 -8.72 -3.80 17.22
N MET A 176 -9.20 -3.40 16.04
CA MET A 176 -9.40 -2.00 15.65
C MET A 176 -10.88 -1.62 15.59
N PHE A 177 -11.79 -2.48 16.06
CA PHE A 177 -13.22 -2.19 16.03
C PHE A 177 -13.56 -0.84 16.67
N TYR A 178 -14.55 -0.15 16.08
CA TYR A 178 -15.05 1.17 16.48
C TYR A 178 -14.04 2.32 16.46
N THR A 179 -12.77 2.08 16.11
CA THR A 179 -11.85 3.19 15.87
C THR A 179 -12.36 4.03 14.69
N SER A 180 -12.10 5.33 14.75
CA SER A 180 -12.44 6.24 13.67
C SER A 180 -11.59 5.98 12.43
N GLY A 181 -12.08 6.45 11.28
CA GLY A 181 -11.35 6.39 10.02
C GLY A 181 -11.74 7.52 9.08
N VAL A 182 -11.16 7.48 7.89
CA VAL A 182 -11.51 8.40 6.81
C VAL A 182 -11.75 7.63 5.53
N ASN A 183 -12.84 7.98 4.85
CA ASN A 183 -13.17 7.41 3.55
C ASN A 183 -12.79 8.40 2.44
N PRO A 184 -11.78 8.08 1.60
CA PRO A 184 -11.45 8.89 0.43
C PRO A 184 -12.59 8.86 -0.61
N THR A 185 -12.72 9.97 -1.35
CA THR A 185 -13.62 10.12 -2.48
C THR A 185 -12.80 10.36 -3.75
N TRP A 186 -12.98 9.54 -4.78
CA TRP A 186 -12.29 9.69 -6.07
C TRP A 186 -13.27 9.98 -7.19
N THR A 187 -12.87 10.85 -8.11
CA THR A 187 -13.61 11.15 -9.35
C THR A 187 -12.96 10.56 -10.60
N GLY A 188 -11.80 9.90 -10.44
CA GLY A 188 -10.98 9.34 -11.51
C GLY A 188 -9.68 8.77 -10.96
N PRO A 189 -8.71 8.39 -11.82
CA PRO A 189 -7.34 8.06 -11.40
C PRO A 189 -6.64 9.28 -10.77
N GLY A 190 -5.61 9.03 -9.97
CA GLY A 190 -4.83 10.06 -9.29
C GLY A 190 -5.23 10.29 -7.83
N ALA A 191 -4.97 11.48 -7.30
CA ALA A 191 -5.23 11.82 -5.91
C ALA A 191 -6.75 11.82 -5.58
N PRO A 192 -7.14 11.51 -4.34
CA PRO A 192 -8.53 11.66 -3.91
C PRO A 192 -8.99 13.12 -4.01
N SER A 193 -10.25 13.32 -4.41
CA SER A 193 -10.91 14.63 -4.49
C SER A 193 -11.34 15.18 -3.13
N GLY A 194 -11.37 14.34 -2.10
CA GLY A 194 -11.74 14.69 -0.74
C GLY A 194 -11.86 13.46 0.16
N PHE A 195 -12.21 13.69 1.42
CA PHE A 195 -12.37 12.66 2.43
C PHE A 195 -13.64 12.90 3.24
N VAL A 196 -14.26 11.82 3.69
CA VAL A 196 -15.36 11.83 4.64
C VAL A 196 -14.87 11.22 5.95
N TRP A 197 -14.97 11.97 7.05
CA TRP A 197 -14.70 11.43 8.38
C TRP A 197 -15.69 10.34 8.74
N MET A 198 -15.21 9.29 9.39
CA MET A 198 -16.02 8.19 9.89
C MET A 198 -15.75 8.04 11.38
N ASP A 199 -16.78 8.20 12.20
CA ASP A 199 -16.67 7.94 13.64
C ASP A 199 -16.32 6.47 13.92
N GLN A 200 -16.69 5.58 13.00
CA GLN A 200 -16.34 4.16 13.02
C GLN A 200 -15.90 3.73 11.63
N ALA A 201 -14.65 3.32 11.51
CA ALA A 201 -14.11 2.70 10.31
C ALA A 201 -14.74 1.32 10.09
N LEU A 202 -15.02 1.00 8.84
CA LEU A 202 -15.56 -0.30 8.42
C LEU A 202 -14.48 -1.18 7.77
N ARG A 203 -13.37 -0.56 7.35
CA ARG A 203 -12.26 -1.20 6.63
C ARG A 203 -10.93 -0.76 7.21
N GLU A 204 -9.95 -1.66 7.25
CA GLU A 204 -8.64 -1.40 7.87
C GLU A 204 -7.95 -0.16 7.26
N PHE A 205 -7.97 -0.03 5.93
CA PHE A 205 -7.32 1.09 5.24
C PHE A 205 -7.87 2.46 5.66
N GLN A 206 -9.14 2.54 6.07
CA GLN A 206 -9.77 3.81 6.47
C GLN A 206 -9.11 4.37 7.73
N VAL A 207 -8.63 3.50 8.61
CA VAL A 207 -7.89 3.89 9.82
C VAL A 207 -6.50 4.38 9.43
N CYS A 208 -5.79 3.60 8.60
CA CYS A 208 -4.46 3.96 8.12
C CYS A 208 -4.44 5.32 7.39
N PHE A 209 -5.49 5.60 6.61
CA PHE A 209 -5.58 6.83 5.80
C PHE A 209 -5.76 8.09 6.65
N LYS A 210 -6.09 8.01 7.94
CA LYS A 210 -6.05 9.18 8.84
C LYS A 210 -4.67 9.85 8.85
N CYS A 211 -3.60 9.05 8.74
CA CYS A 211 -2.22 9.53 8.87
C CYS A 211 -1.35 9.30 7.63
N HIS A 212 -1.75 8.36 6.76
CA HIS A 212 -1.03 7.97 5.54
C HIS A 212 -1.73 8.39 4.26
N SER A 213 -2.61 9.38 4.32
CA SER A 213 -3.21 9.99 3.14
C SER A 213 -3.19 11.52 3.22
N THR A 214 -3.56 12.16 2.12
CA THR A 214 -3.77 13.63 2.08
C THR A 214 -4.94 14.13 2.90
N PHE A 215 -5.65 13.25 3.64
CA PHE A 215 -6.56 13.70 4.70
C PHE A 215 -5.87 14.64 5.69
N THR A 216 -4.59 14.38 5.97
CA THR A 216 -3.74 15.22 6.81
C THR A 216 -2.48 15.65 6.06
N THR A 217 -1.73 16.58 6.64
CA THR A 217 -0.41 16.95 6.14
C THR A 217 0.56 15.78 6.31
N LEU A 218 0.97 15.20 5.19
CA LEU A 218 1.95 14.12 5.13
C LEU A 218 3.37 14.61 5.48
N PRO A 219 4.20 13.78 6.14
CA PRO A 219 5.55 14.16 6.51
C PRO A 219 6.47 14.24 5.28
N THR A 220 7.41 15.18 5.31
CA THR A 220 8.51 15.23 4.34
C THR A 220 9.55 14.17 4.70
N TYR A 221 9.78 13.19 3.82
CA TYR A 221 10.78 12.13 4.03
C TYR A 221 11.94 12.24 3.05
N GLN A 222 13.17 12.23 3.57
CA GLN A 222 14.39 12.07 2.78
C GLN A 222 15.02 10.71 3.13
N PRO A 223 15.03 9.72 2.22
CA PRO A 223 15.74 8.46 2.46
C PRO A 223 17.26 8.66 2.44
N ASP A 224 17.98 7.80 3.16
CA ASP A 224 19.45 7.75 3.14
C ASP A 224 20.00 7.55 1.71
N GLY A 225 21.05 8.30 1.34
CA GLY A 225 21.69 8.27 0.02
C GLY A 225 21.27 9.40 -0.94
N TRP A 226 20.38 10.31 -0.51
CA TRP A 226 19.96 11.46 -1.29
C TRP A 226 20.90 12.67 -1.07
N ASN A 227 21.56 13.18 -2.12
CA ASN A 227 22.63 14.18 -2.03
C ASN A 227 22.17 15.65 -2.13
N GLY A 228 20.90 15.94 -1.87
CA GLY A 228 20.45 17.29 -1.52
C GLY A 228 20.49 18.38 -2.60
N ALA A 229 20.65 18.08 -3.90
CA ALA A 229 20.83 19.13 -4.92
C ALA A 229 19.54 19.76 -5.49
N ALA A 230 18.34 19.27 -5.15
CA ALA A 230 17.07 19.98 -5.38
C ALA A 230 15.93 19.32 -4.58
N TYR A 231 15.36 20.05 -3.63
CA TYR A 231 14.26 19.61 -2.75
C TYR A 231 12.92 19.49 -3.48
N VAL A 232 12.20 18.37 -3.31
CA VAL A 232 10.78 18.20 -3.68
C VAL A 232 10.09 17.26 -2.67
N VAL A 233 8.83 17.56 -2.33
CA VAL A 233 8.11 17.15 -1.10
C VAL A 233 7.58 15.69 -1.04
N ASN A 234 7.70 14.85 -2.07
CA ASN A 234 6.87 13.62 -2.17
C ASN A 234 7.60 12.25 -2.26
N GLY A 235 8.74 12.00 -1.60
CA GLY A 235 9.25 10.61 -1.45
C GLY A 235 10.22 10.08 -2.53
N LEU A 236 10.40 8.76 -2.62
CA LEU A 236 11.35 8.09 -3.55
C LEU A 236 10.92 8.32 -5.01
N ARG A 237 11.85 8.44 -5.95
CA ARG A 237 11.53 8.80 -7.35
C ARG A 237 10.66 7.74 -8.05
N LYS A 238 9.44 8.13 -8.43
CA LYS A 238 8.51 7.46 -9.37
C LYS A 238 7.92 8.50 -10.34
N LEU A 239 7.08 8.17 -11.32
CA LEU A 239 6.52 9.12 -12.31
C LEU A 239 5.00 8.90 -12.48
N THR A 240 4.21 9.97 -12.67
CA THR A 240 2.74 9.89 -12.89
C THR A 240 2.26 10.65 -14.13
N SER A 241 1.03 10.38 -14.59
CA SER A 241 0.45 10.88 -15.85
C SER A 241 0.31 12.41 -15.93
N ALA A 242 0.32 13.09 -14.80
CA ALA A 242 0.13 14.53 -14.71
C ALA A 242 1.42 15.35 -14.92
N ASN A 243 2.60 14.71 -14.91
CA ASN A 243 3.89 15.40 -15.12
C ASN A 243 4.98 14.46 -15.65
N ALA A 244 5.52 14.76 -16.85
CA ALA A 244 6.62 14.01 -17.47
C ALA A 244 7.98 14.19 -16.76
N SER A 245 8.07 15.10 -15.77
CA SER A 245 9.19 15.22 -14.83
C SER A 245 8.90 14.42 -13.56
N GLN A 246 9.93 13.74 -13.04
CA GLN A 246 9.92 12.86 -11.84
C GLN A 246 8.79 13.18 -10.84
N VAL A 247 7.81 12.28 -10.66
CA VAL A 247 6.66 12.52 -9.76
C VAL A 247 6.78 11.93 -8.37
N LEU A 248 7.80 11.16 -8.00
CA LEU A 248 7.91 10.65 -6.63
C LEU A 248 6.74 9.70 -6.21
N ASP A 249 7.03 8.68 -5.42
CA ASP A 249 6.08 7.74 -4.82
C ASP A 249 5.13 8.50 -3.90
N SER A 250 3.83 8.58 -4.24
CA SER A 250 2.92 9.39 -3.45
C SER A 250 2.86 8.82 -2.05
N ARG A 251 3.25 9.65 -1.08
CA ARG A 251 3.10 9.34 0.34
C ARG A 251 1.62 9.29 0.74
N ASP A 252 0.74 9.64 -0.19
CA ASP A 252 -0.69 9.50 -0.09
C ASP A 252 -1.13 8.11 -0.53
N PHE A 253 -1.27 7.19 0.43
CA PHE A 253 -1.74 5.85 0.12
C PHE A 253 -3.20 5.83 -0.39
N ALA A 254 -4.00 6.88 -0.18
CA ALA A 254 -5.30 6.99 -0.82
C ALA A 254 -5.18 7.31 -2.33
N GLN A 255 -4.08 7.94 -2.77
CA GLN A 255 -3.75 8.06 -4.18
C GLN A 255 -3.20 6.74 -4.73
N GLU A 256 -2.22 6.14 -4.04
CA GLU A 256 -1.51 4.94 -4.52
C GLU A 256 -2.41 3.71 -4.65
N PHE A 257 -3.42 3.57 -3.79
CA PHE A 257 -4.40 2.48 -3.85
C PHE A 257 -5.72 2.90 -4.53
N ASN A 258 -5.74 4.00 -5.27
CA ASN A 258 -6.94 4.48 -5.95
C ASN A 258 -7.51 3.37 -6.87
N PRO A 259 -8.74 2.89 -6.64
CA PRO A 259 -9.30 1.80 -7.43
C PRO A 259 -9.57 2.16 -8.89
N ASN A 260 -9.51 3.44 -9.28
CA ASN A 260 -9.58 3.89 -10.68
C ASN A 260 -8.25 3.78 -11.43
N HIS A 261 -7.14 3.43 -10.75
CA HIS A 261 -5.88 3.09 -11.42
C HIS A 261 -6.03 1.85 -12.30
N ALA A 262 -5.20 1.75 -13.34
CA ALA A 262 -5.24 0.65 -14.31
C ALA A 262 -4.75 -0.67 -13.71
N SER A 263 -3.95 -0.63 -12.63
CA SER A 263 -3.63 -1.78 -11.80
C SER A 263 -3.30 -1.36 -10.37
N PHE A 264 -3.51 -2.27 -9.42
CA PHE A 264 -3.25 -2.06 -8.00
C PHE A 264 -3.25 -3.40 -7.26
N HIS A 265 -2.55 -3.47 -6.13
CA HIS A 265 -2.79 -4.53 -5.16
C HIS A 265 -4.15 -4.32 -4.48
N PRO A 266 -4.90 -5.41 -4.21
CA PRO A 266 -6.33 -5.33 -3.93
C PRO A 266 -6.65 -4.98 -2.46
N VAL A 267 -6.17 -3.83 -1.98
CA VAL A 267 -6.45 -3.32 -0.62
C VAL A 267 -7.84 -2.67 -0.54
N ILE A 268 -8.17 -1.84 -1.53
CA ILE A 268 -9.44 -1.11 -1.53
C ILE A 268 -10.49 -1.84 -2.35
N ALA A 269 -10.12 -2.41 -3.49
CA ALA A 269 -11.02 -3.09 -4.42
C ALA A 269 -10.39 -4.37 -4.96
N GLN A 270 -11.21 -5.27 -5.51
CA GLN A 270 -10.73 -6.48 -6.17
C GLN A 270 -9.79 -6.11 -7.33
N GLY A 271 -8.71 -6.86 -7.49
CA GLY A 271 -7.71 -6.60 -8.53
C GLY A 271 -8.30 -6.69 -9.94
N ARG A 272 -7.75 -5.94 -10.89
CA ARG A 272 -8.28 -5.89 -12.26
C ARG A 272 -7.95 -7.11 -13.11
N ASN A 273 -6.83 -7.78 -12.85
CA ASN A 273 -6.41 -8.96 -13.62
C ASN A 273 -7.09 -10.22 -13.09
N GLN A 274 -8.18 -10.62 -13.74
CA GLN A 274 -8.93 -11.84 -13.40
C GLN A 274 -8.38 -13.12 -14.08
N SER A 275 -7.33 -13.00 -14.88
CA SER A 275 -6.74 -14.09 -15.66
C SER A 275 -5.37 -14.54 -15.14
N ILE A 276 -5.02 -14.22 -13.88
CA ILE A 276 -3.75 -14.65 -13.27
C ILE A 276 -3.72 -16.19 -13.13
N PRO A 277 -2.73 -16.87 -13.70
CA PRO A 277 -2.60 -18.32 -13.57
C PRO A 277 -2.47 -18.79 -12.12
N THR A 278 -2.99 -19.97 -11.79
CA THR A 278 -2.86 -20.53 -10.42
C THR A 278 -1.40 -20.68 -9.98
N GLY A 279 -0.50 -21.01 -10.92
CA GLY A 279 0.93 -21.13 -10.65
C GLY A 279 1.65 -19.81 -10.36
N SER A 280 0.98 -18.66 -10.50
CA SER A 280 1.52 -17.35 -10.09
C SER A 280 1.52 -17.17 -8.57
N TRP A 281 0.68 -17.91 -7.84
CA TRP A 281 0.50 -17.75 -6.40
C TRP A 281 1.43 -18.69 -5.62
N ALA A 282 2.00 -18.18 -4.53
CA ALA A 282 2.81 -18.98 -3.62
C ALA A 282 1.98 -20.14 -3.07
N ILE A 283 2.58 -21.33 -3.04
CA ILE A 283 1.92 -22.54 -2.53
C ILE A 283 1.53 -22.33 -1.07
N GLY A 284 0.26 -22.61 -0.74
CA GLY A 284 -0.27 -22.46 0.62
C GLY A 284 -0.68 -21.03 1.00
N SER A 285 -0.51 -20.04 0.11
CA SER A 285 -0.98 -18.66 0.36
C SER A 285 -2.51 -18.54 0.40
N GLY A 286 -3.23 -19.47 -0.23
CA GLY A 286 -4.69 -19.39 -0.39
C GLY A 286 -5.16 -18.25 -1.30
N MET A 287 -4.23 -17.59 -2.02
CA MET A 287 -4.53 -16.45 -2.87
C MET A 287 -5.17 -16.85 -4.20
N SER A 288 -5.99 -15.94 -4.73
CA SER A 288 -6.59 -16.00 -6.06
C SER A 288 -6.80 -14.59 -6.61
N GLN A 289 -7.23 -14.49 -7.87
CA GLN A 289 -7.56 -13.21 -8.52
C GLN A 289 -8.71 -12.45 -7.85
N ALA A 290 -9.51 -13.13 -7.03
CA ALA A 290 -10.62 -12.55 -6.29
C ALA A 290 -10.22 -12.06 -4.89
N SER A 291 -9.01 -12.38 -4.43
CA SER A 291 -8.56 -12.02 -3.08
C SER A 291 -8.45 -10.51 -2.91
N LEU A 292 -8.94 -10.03 -1.77
CA LEU A 292 -8.60 -8.72 -1.21
C LEU A 292 -7.49 -8.92 -0.16
N ILE A 293 -6.72 -7.88 0.12
CA ILE A 293 -5.66 -7.91 1.14
C ILE A 293 -5.76 -6.72 2.10
N TYR A 294 -5.08 -6.83 3.23
CA TYR A 294 -4.95 -5.76 4.21
C TYR A 294 -3.71 -4.91 3.92
N CYS A 295 -3.68 -3.67 4.39
CA CYS A 295 -2.42 -2.94 4.57
C CYS A 295 -1.48 -3.77 5.44
N SER A 296 -2.01 -4.40 6.50
CA SER A 296 -1.23 -5.27 7.38
C SER A 296 -0.83 -6.63 6.79
N SER A 297 -1.28 -6.97 5.57
CA SER A 297 -0.74 -8.13 4.84
C SER A 297 0.72 -7.91 4.42
N CYS A 298 1.10 -6.66 4.16
CA CYS A 298 2.47 -6.26 3.82
C CYS A 298 3.17 -5.50 4.95
N HIS A 299 2.44 -4.76 5.78
CA HIS A 299 2.99 -3.95 6.87
C HIS A 299 2.66 -4.58 8.23
N ASN A 300 3.58 -5.35 8.79
CA ASN A 300 3.28 -6.12 9.99
C ASN A 300 4.55 -6.43 10.78
N ASN A 301 4.38 -6.74 12.06
CA ASN A 301 5.40 -7.35 12.87
C ASN A 301 5.87 -8.66 12.21
N PRO A 302 7.19 -8.87 12.03
CA PRO A 302 7.70 -10.07 11.34
C PRO A 302 7.52 -11.34 12.18
N ASN A 303 7.42 -11.20 13.50
CA ASN A 303 7.32 -12.30 14.46
C ASN A 303 6.08 -12.12 15.33
N SER A 304 4.89 -12.23 14.73
CA SER A 304 3.62 -11.96 15.44
C SER A 304 3.38 -12.86 16.65
N GLY A 305 3.96 -14.05 16.70
CA GLY A 305 3.87 -14.95 17.85
C GLY A 305 4.54 -14.42 19.13
N THR A 306 5.50 -13.49 19.03
CA THR A 306 6.19 -12.91 20.20
C THR A 306 6.04 -11.39 20.30
N GLN A 307 5.50 -10.75 19.28
CA GLN A 307 5.35 -9.29 19.18
C GLN A 307 3.89 -8.84 19.00
N GLY A 308 2.96 -9.79 18.95
CA GLY A 308 1.59 -9.58 18.47
C GLY A 308 1.53 -9.26 16.98
N SER A 309 0.34 -9.37 16.41
CA SER A 309 0.08 -8.98 15.03
C SER A 309 -0.19 -7.47 14.93
N GLY A 310 0.03 -6.90 13.74
CA GLY A 310 -0.26 -5.50 13.43
C GLY A 310 0.98 -4.73 13.00
N PRO A 311 0.82 -3.53 12.43
CA PRO A 311 1.92 -2.72 11.92
C PRO A 311 2.70 -1.99 13.02
N HIS A 312 2.99 -2.61 14.18
CA HIS A 312 3.66 -1.91 15.28
C HIS A 312 5.14 -1.61 14.95
N GLY A 313 5.91 -2.63 14.57
CA GLY A 313 7.32 -2.50 14.21
C GLY A 313 7.92 -3.71 13.51
N SER A 314 8.94 -3.47 12.68
CA SER A 314 9.69 -4.47 11.95
C SER A 314 11.16 -4.04 11.83
N PRO A 315 12.14 -4.97 11.81
CA PRO A 315 13.52 -4.61 11.49
C PRO A 315 13.70 -4.35 9.99
N ARG A 316 12.64 -4.51 9.17
CA ARG A 316 12.62 -4.15 7.76
C ARG A 316 12.06 -2.74 7.63
N LEU A 317 12.66 -1.98 6.71
CA LEU A 317 12.23 -0.61 6.41
C LEU A 317 10.74 -0.59 6.04
N HIS A 318 10.06 0.51 6.40
CA HIS A 318 8.63 0.71 6.16
C HIS A 318 7.72 -0.28 6.89
N VAL A 319 8.18 -0.83 8.03
CA VAL A 319 7.40 -1.79 8.83
C VAL A 319 7.01 -3.04 8.01
N LEU A 320 7.83 -3.41 7.02
CA LEU A 320 7.48 -4.49 6.11
C LEU A 320 7.51 -5.85 6.81
N LYS A 321 6.49 -6.65 6.51
CA LYS A 321 6.40 -8.06 6.84
C LYS A 321 7.36 -8.83 5.92
N GLY A 322 8.04 -9.81 6.47
CA GLY A 322 8.97 -10.66 5.73
C GLY A 322 10.25 -10.93 6.51
N SER A 323 11.09 -11.81 5.96
CA SER A 323 12.33 -12.23 6.60
C SER A 323 13.57 -11.60 5.95
N ALA A 324 13.43 -11.01 4.76
CA ALA A 324 14.45 -10.22 4.08
C ALA A 324 13.97 -8.78 3.77
N ASN A 325 14.94 -7.88 3.55
CA ASN A 325 14.63 -6.53 3.06
C ASN A 325 14.12 -6.60 1.62
N TYR A 326 13.08 -5.83 1.34
CA TYR A 326 12.61 -5.61 -0.02
C TYR A 326 13.66 -4.82 -0.82
N SER A 327 14.10 -5.35 -1.96
CA SER A 327 15.15 -4.72 -2.75
C SER A 327 14.58 -3.62 -3.65
N THR A 328 14.86 -2.36 -3.31
CA THR A 328 14.43 -1.18 -4.07
C THR A 328 15.53 -0.57 -4.94
N VAL A 329 16.75 -1.11 -4.86
CA VAL A 329 17.91 -0.62 -5.61
C VAL A 329 18.35 -1.68 -6.60
N PHE A 330 18.54 -1.29 -7.85
CA PHE A 330 19.16 -2.13 -8.84
C PHE A 330 20.65 -2.32 -8.50
N VAL A 331 21.08 -3.58 -8.40
CA VAL A 331 22.48 -3.96 -8.26
C VAL A 331 22.74 -5.09 -9.24
N ASP A 332 23.71 -4.88 -10.13
CA ASP A 332 24.01 -5.86 -11.19
C ASP A 332 24.32 -7.24 -10.60
N GLY A 333 23.65 -8.27 -11.13
CA GLY A 333 23.74 -9.66 -10.67
C GLY A 333 23.05 -9.97 -9.32
N GLN A 334 22.44 -8.99 -8.65
CA GLN A 334 21.69 -9.25 -7.41
C GLN A 334 20.26 -9.68 -7.72
N GLN A 335 19.83 -10.80 -7.12
CA GLN A 335 18.47 -11.31 -7.26
C GLN A 335 17.65 -11.00 -6.01
N PRO A 336 16.33 -10.74 -6.14
CA PRO A 336 15.43 -10.67 -5.01
C PRO A 336 15.49 -11.96 -4.18
N SER A 337 15.43 -11.85 -2.86
CA SER A 337 15.37 -13.03 -1.99
C SER A 337 13.96 -13.62 -1.98
N SER A 338 13.85 -14.95 -1.94
CA SER A 338 12.56 -15.64 -1.71
C SER A 338 11.91 -15.32 -0.36
N LEU A 339 12.62 -14.63 0.53
CA LEU A 339 12.16 -14.19 1.84
C LEU A 339 11.62 -12.75 1.85
N GLU A 340 11.59 -12.08 0.70
CA GLU A 340 10.98 -10.75 0.53
C GLU A 340 9.45 -10.80 0.60
N VAL A 341 8.84 -9.64 0.91
CA VAL A 341 7.40 -9.52 1.18
C VAL A 341 6.51 -10.04 0.06
N CYS A 342 6.91 -9.85 -1.20
CA CYS A 342 6.14 -10.25 -2.38
C CYS A 342 5.87 -11.75 -2.41
N PHE A 343 6.85 -12.55 -1.98
CA PHE A 343 6.81 -14.01 -2.10
C PHE A 343 5.99 -14.69 -0.99
N GLN A 344 5.37 -13.91 -0.11
CA GLN A 344 4.30 -14.41 0.76
C GLN A 344 3.02 -14.69 -0.03
N CYS A 345 2.84 -14.05 -1.20
CA CYS A 345 1.66 -14.20 -2.05
C CYS A 345 2.02 -14.71 -3.45
N HIS A 346 3.14 -14.26 -4.01
CA HIS A 346 3.61 -14.66 -5.34
C HIS A 346 4.61 -15.80 -5.29
N ASP A 347 4.54 -16.72 -6.25
CA ASP A 347 5.46 -17.85 -6.29
C ASP A 347 6.87 -17.43 -6.72
N TYR A 348 7.86 -17.67 -5.84
CA TYR A 348 9.25 -17.31 -6.12
C TYR A 348 9.81 -18.04 -7.34
N ALA A 349 9.46 -19.32 -7.54
CA ALA A 349 9.95 -20.07 -8.68
C ALA A 349 9.48 -19.45 -10.00
N THR A 350 8.20 -19.14 -10.09
CA THR A 350 7.55 -18.53 -11.24
C THR A 350 8.17 -17.18 -11.63
N TYR A 351 8.42 -16.29 -10.67
CA TYR A 351 8.88 -14.93 -10.99
C TYR A 351 10.39 -14.71 -10.90
N ALA A 352 11.13 -15.52 -10.13
CA ALA A 352 12.54 -15.26 -9.83
C ALA A 352 13.44 -16.50 -9.91
N ASN A 353 12.92 -17.69 -10.24
CA ASN A 353 13.75 -18.90 -10.35
C ASN A 353 13.27 -19.87 -11.45
N ASN A 354 13.26 -19.37 -12.69
CA ASN A 354 13.03 -20.12 -13.93
C ASN A 354 11.74 -20.97 -13.98
N GLY A 355 10.68 -20.50 -13.34
CA GLY A 355 9.38 -21.16 -13.40
C GLY A 355 8.70 -21.01 -14.77
N PRO A 356 7.57 -21.71 -14.97
CA PRO A 356 6.90 -21.78 -16.27
C PRO A 356 6.51 -20.40 -16.79
N ALA A 357 6.90 -20.09 -18.04
CA ALA A 357 6.59 -18.81 -18.68
C ALA A 357 5.08 -18.53 -18.78
N ALA A 358 4.26 -19.58 -18.86
CA ALA A 358 2.80 -19.49 -18.87
C ALA A 358 2.21 -18.98 -17.55
N ASN A 359 2.97 -18.98 -16.44
CA ASN A 359 2.49 -18.56 -15.13
C ASN A 359 2.78 -17.08 -14.81
N THR A 360 3.57 -16.37 -15.63
CA THR A 360 3.97 -15.00 -15.29
C THR A 360 3.24 -13.91 -16.06
N ASN A 361 2.53 -14.29 -17.13
CA ASN A 361 1.94 -13.33 -18.07
C ASN A 361 2.97 -12.29 -18.56
N PHE A 362 4.22 -12.74 -18.75
CA PHE A 362 5.30 -11.94 -19.32
C PHE A 362 6.34 -12.88 -19.95
N ARG A 363 6.07 -13.27 -21.21
CA ARG A 363 6.87 -14.26 -21.93
C ARG A 363 7.12 -13.90 -23.40
N ALA A 364 8.17 -14.49 -23.97
CA ALA A 364 8.40 -14.52 -25.42
C ALA A 364 8.40 -15.99 -25.88
N GLY A 365 7.30 -16.46 -26.46
CA GLY A 365 7.11 -17.88 -26.71
C GLY A 365 7.13 -18.68 -25.39
N ASN A 366 8.08 -19.60 -25.25
CA ASN A 366 8.29 -20.39 -24.03
C ASN A 366 9.31 -19.77 -23.05
N GLN A 367 9.90 -18.61 -23.40
CA GLN A 367 10.87 -17.94 -22.54
C GLN A 367 10.15 -17.10 -21.49
N ASN A 368 10.43 -17.38 -20.21
CA ASN A 368 9.98 -16.55 -19.09
C ASN A 368 10.82 -15.26 -19.07
N LEU A 369 10.18 -14.12 -19.34
CA LEU A 369 10.91 -12.85 -19.40
C LEU A 369 11.14 -12.25 -18.01
N HIS A 370 10.36 -12.62 -16.98
CA HIS A 370 10.72 -12.25 -15.61
C HIS A 370 12.06 -12.87 -15.23
N ASP A 371 12.21 -14.16 -15.49
CA ASP A 371 13.47 -14.88 -15.25
C ASP A 371 14.67 -14.22 -15.95
N THR A 372 14.46 -13.79 -17.18
CA THR A 372 15.48 -13.11 -17.97
C THR A 372 15.91 -11.79 -17.29
N HIS A 373 14.96 -10.93 -16.93
CA HIS A 373 15.28 -9.63 -16.33
C HIS A 373 15.79 -9.74 -14.89
N ILE A 374 15.24 -10.65 -14.09
CA ILE A 374 15.61 -10.82 -12.69
C ILE A 374 16.92 -11.59 -12.57
N ARG A 375 17.01 -12.79 -13.14
CA ARG A 375 18.19 -13.65 -12.91
C ARG A 375 19.36 -13.36 -13.84
N SER A 376 19.09 -13.03 -15.10
CA SER A 376 20.16 -12.84 -16.08
C SER A 376 20.73 -11.43 -16.09
N PHE A 377 19.94 -10.43 -15.68
CA PHE A 377 20.34 -9.02 -15.65
C PHE A 377 20.33 -8.39 -14.25
N GLY A 378 19.89 -9.10 -13.20
CA GLY A 378 19.91 -8.60 -11.81
C GLY A 378 18.85 -7.54 -11.48
N GLY A 379 17.75 -7.50 -12.24
CA GLY A 379 16.65 -6.58 -11.98
C GLY A 379 15.98 -6.84 -10.63
N THR A 380 15.48 -5.78 -9.98
CA THR A 380 14.56 -5.94 -8.83
C THR A 380 13.12 -5.77 -9.29
N CYS A 381 12.15 -6.26 -8.51
CA CYS A 381 10.74 -6.03 -8.80
C CYS A 381 10.43 -4.52 -8.89
N TYR A 382 11.04 -3.72 -8.00
CA TYR A 382 10.87 -2.27 -7.91
C TYR A 382 11.40 -1.52 -9.14
N THR A 383 12.31 -2.12 -9.92
CA THR A 383 12.82 -1.50 -11.16
C THR A 383 11.69 -1.28 -12.18
N CYS A 384 10.67 -2.16 -12.19
CA CYS A 384 9.58 -2.14 -13.16
C CYS A 384 8.21 -1.92 -12.54
N HIS A 385 7.99 -2.35 -11.29
CA HIS A 385 6.67 -2.39 -10.67
C HIS A 385 6.53 -1.41 -9.51
N ASP A 386 5.35 -0.77 -9.48
CA ASP A 386 4.82 -0.14 -8.28
C ASP A 386 4.21 -1.20 -7.35
N THR A 387 4.52 -1.13 -6.07
CA THR A 387 3.98 -2.07 -5.07
C THR A 387 2.55 -1.73 -4.66
N HIS A 388 2.03 -0.53 -4.91
CA HIS A 388 0.67 -0.18 -4.47
C HIS A 388 -0.30 -0.12 -5.64
N GLY A 389 -0.06 0.78 -6.59
CA GLY A 389 -0.89 0.95 -7.76
C GLY A 389 -0.18 1.71 -8.87
N SER A 390 -0.71 1.58 -10.08
CA SER A 390 -0.20 2.28 -11.26
C SER A 390 -1.33 2.65 -12.20
N GLU A 391 -1.17 3.80 -12.84
CA GLU A 391 -2.04 4.24 -13.94
C GLU A 391 -1.77 3.42 -15.24
N GLN A 392 -0.77 2.53 -15.24
CA GLN A 392 -0.59 1.47 -16.24
C GLN A 392 -1.11 0.10 -15.77
N LEU A 393 -1.29 -0.81 -16.73
CA LEU A 393 -1.57 -2.22 -16.44
C LEU A 393 -0.33 -2.91 -15.80
N HIS A 394 -0.58 -4.03 -15.11
CA HIS A 394 0.45 -4.91 -14.53
C HIS A 394 1.40 -4.25 -13.52
N LEU A 395 0.91 -3.23 -12.81
CA LEU A 395 1.64 -2.44 -11.83
C LEU A 395 2.87 -1.74 -12.41
N ILE A 396 2.98 -1.58 -13.73
CA ILE A 396 4.21 -1.08 -14.34
C ILE A 396 4.38 0.40 -14.03
N ASN A 397 5.55 0.76 -13.50
CA ASN A 397 6.00 2.12 -13.26
C ASN A 397 7.53 2.09 -13.16
N PHE A 398 8.22 2.35 -14.27
CA PHE A 398 9.67 2.16 -14.33
C PHE A 398 10.45 3.14 -13.45
N ASP A 399 11.46 2.61 -12.74
CA ASP A 399 12.47 3.42 -12.06
C ASP A 399 13.42 4.07 -13.09
N THR A 400 13.23 5.37 -13.32
CA THR A 400 14.06 6.15 -14.25
C THR A 400 15.47 6.46 -13.78
N ALA A 401 15.84 6.12 -12.53
CA ALA A 401 17.24 6.13 -12.13
C ALA A 401 18.01 4.98 -12.80
N THR A 402 17.31 3.92 -13.18
CA THR A 402 17.89 2.71 -13.79
C THR A 402 17.49 2.56 -15.27
N VAL A 403 16.27 2.96 -15.63
CA VAL A 403 15.64 2.75 -16.94
C VAL A 403 15.59 4.06 -17.73
N THR A 404 16.12 4.05 -18.95
CA THR A 404 15.95 5.19 -19.87
C THR A 404 14.63 5.02 -20.63
N ILE A 405 13.72 5.98 -20.53
CA ILE A 405 12.49 5.95 -21.32
C ILE A 405 12.77 6.49 -22.72
N ASN A 406 12.28 5.80 -23.76
CA ASN A 406 12.49 6.25 -25.14
C ASN A 406 11.77 7.58 -25.42
N ALA A 407 12.32 8.38 -26.32
CA ALA A 407 11.75 9.67 -26.71
C ALA A 407 10.30 9.54 -27.22
N GLY A 408 9.40 10.35 -26.65
CA GLY A 408 7.97 10.33 -26.93
C GLY A 408 7.13 9.50 -25.96
N TYR A 409 7.76 8.85 -24.98
CA TYR A 409 7.09 8.11 -23.90
C TYR A 409 7.50 8.66 -22.53
N ALA A 410 6.72 8.32 -21.51
CA ALA A 410 7.02 8.51 -20.08
C ALA A 410 6.89 7.16 -19.35
N SER A 411 7.25 7.04 -18.07
CA SER A 411 7.13 5.76 -17.35
C SER A 411 5.75 5.13 -17.48
N GLN A 412 4.71 5.96 -17.55
CA GLN A 412 3.33 5.56 -17.65
C GLN A 412 2.76 5.43 -19.07
N SER A 413 3.54 5.72 -20.11
CA SER A 413 3.19 5.37 -21.50
C SER A 413 4.19 4.44 -22.18
N ALA A 414 5.33 4.17 -21.53
CA ALA A 414 6.39 3.35 -22.07
C ALA A 414 5.99 1.89 -22.27
N TRP A 415 5.00 1.40 -21.53
CA TRP A 415 4.39 0.11 -21.79
C TRP A 415 3.14 0.30 -22.64
N VAL A 416 3.09 -0.36 -23.80
CA VAL A 416 1.97 -0.28 -24.74
C VAL A 416 1.43 -1.67 -25.02
N TRP A 417 0.10 -1.82 -24.90
CA TRP A 417 -0.64 -3.02 -25.24
C TRP A 417 -1.43 -2.80 -26.52
N ASN A 418 -1.33 -3.73 -27.46
CA ASN A 418 -2.09 -3.65 -28.73
C ASN A 418 -3.30 -4.61 -28.78
N GLY A 419 -3.68 -5.23 -27.65
CA GLY A 419 -4.73 -6.25 -27.61
C GLY A 419 -4.22 -7.70 -27.68
N THR A 420 -2.97 -7.93 -28.07
CA THR A 420 -2.39 -9.30 -28.20
C THR A 420 -0.97 -9.40 -27.65
N THR A 421 -0.15 -8.37 -27.86
CA THR A 421 1.21 -8.29 -27.35
C THR A 421 1.48 -6.94 -26.69
N GLY A 422 2.34 -6.97 -25.68
CA GLY A 422 2.87 -5.78 -25.04
C GLY A 422 4.23 -5.40 -25.64
N THR A 423 4.54 -4.12 -25.64
CA THR A 423 5.85 -3.57 -26.05
C THR A 423 6.29 -2.52 -25.03
N CYS A 424 7.53 -2.63 -24.55
CA CYS A 424 8.16 -1.61 -23.73
C CYS A 424 9.02 -0.69 -24.62
N TYR A 425 8.80 0.61 -24.55
CA TYR A 425 9.60 1.64 -25.23
C TYR A 425 10.60 2.26 -24.25
N ILE A 426 11.60 1.47 -23.90
CA ILE A 426 12.64 1.80 -22.91
C ILE A 426 14.00 1.32 -23.40
N ALA A 427 15.07 1.79 -22.77
CA ALA A 427 16.40 1.19 -22.85
C ALA A 427 16.90 0.83 -21.44
N CYS A 428 17.36 -0.41 -21.28
CA CYS A 428 17.91 -0.96 -20.04
C CYS A 428 19.24 -1.66 -20.34
N HIS A 429 20.28 -1.43 -19.54
CA HIS A 429 21.61 -2.08 -19.72
C HIS A 429 22.19 -1.95 -21.14
N GLY A 430 22.00 -0.78 -21.78
CA GLY A 430 22.42 -0.54 -23.15
C GLY A 430 21.62 -1.29 -24.22
N GLN A 431 20.57 -2.02 -23.83
CA GLN A 431 19.65 -2.71 -24.73
C GLN A 431 18.38 -1.91 -24.93
N THR A 432 18.12 -1.49 -26.17
CA THR A 432 16.89 -0.80 -26.55
C THR A 432 15.74 -1.77 -26.73
N HIS A 433 14.60 -1.45 -26.16
CA HIS A 433 13.29 -2.07 -26.35
C HIS A 433 12.38 -1.12 -27.13
N GLY A 434 11.43 -1.68 -27.87
CA GLY A 434 10.51 -0.92 -28.70
C GLY A 434 9.98 -1.78 -29.84
N THR A 435 9.63 -1.13 -30.96
CA THR A 435 9.07 -1.80 -32.13
C THR A 435 9.88 -3.03 -32.54
N GLY A 436 9.20 -4.17 -32.69
CA GLY A 436 9.82 -5.46 -33.03
C GLY A 436 10.23 -6.33 -31.84
N LYS A 437 10.23 -5.80 -30.61
CA LYS A 437 10.42 -6.58 -29.38
C LYS A 437 9.12 -6.65 -28.58
N SER A 438 8.26 -7.59 -28.95
CA SER A 438 6.96 -7.82 -28.33
C SER A 438 6.96 -9.00 -27.37
N TYR A 439 6.12 -8.95 -26.34
CA TYR A 439 5.92 -10.05 -25.39
C TYR A 439 4.44 -10.35 -25.19
N THR A 440 4.15 -11.55 -24.71
CA THR A 440 2.80 -12.07 -24.48
C THR A 440 2.49 -12.05 -22.99
N PRO A 441 1.32 -11.52 -22.59
CA PRO A 441 0.78 -11.70 -21.27
C PRO A 441 0.19 -13.09 -21.01
#